data_AF-A0A960IGP2-F1
#
_entry.id   AF-A0A960IGP2-F1
#
_cell.length_a   1.000
_cell.length_b   1.000
_cell.length_c   1.000
_cell.angle_alpha   90.00
_cell.angle_beta   90.00
_cell.angle_gamma   90.00
#
_symmetry.space_group_name_H-M   'P 1'
#
loop_
_entity.id
_entity.type
_entity.pdbx_description
1 polymer ?
#
loop_
_entity_poly.entity_id
_entity_poly.type
_entity_poly.pdbx_seq_one_letter_code
_entity_poly.pdbx_strand_id
1 'polypeptide(L)'
;EVDAGIGGEVGAVLGANLASLGTQHQVLVVTHLAQVAAHADAQVVVEKLSSATSTRTVVRRADGEDRAREVARMLSGAAAADTALEHARALLSAAGGSV
;
A
#
# COMPACT_ATOMS: atom_id res chain seq x y z
N GLU A 1 11.17 12.03 -1.24
CA GLU A 1 10.02 11.18 -0.90
C GLU A 1 8.82 12.09 -0.73
N VAL A 2 7.71 11.80 -1.41
CA VAL A 2 6.49 12.64 -1.34
C VAL A 2 5.74 12.42 -0.02
N ASP A 3 6.01 11.30 0.65
CA ASP A 3 5.42 10.86 1.90
C ASP A 3 6.36 10.98 3.11
N ALA A 4 7.48 11.69 2.98
CA ALA A 4 8.38 11.95 4.11
C ALA A 4 7.76 12.93 5.12
N GLY A 5 7.74 12.54 6.39
CA GLY A 5 7.27 13.38 7.49
C GLY A 5 5.76 13.57 7.55
N ILE A 6 4.98 12.80 6.79
CA ILE A 6 3.51 12.83 6.83
C ILE A 6 2.95 11.51 7.37
N GLY A 7 1.73 11.56 7.89
CA GLY A 7 1.00 10.40 8.38
C GLY A 7 -0.47 10.73 8.65
N GLY A 8 -1.26 9.72 9.01
CA GLY A 8 -2.67 9.90 9.35
C GLY A 8 -3.49 10.51 8.20
N GLU A 9 -4.29 11.53 8.52
CA GLU A 9 -5.19 12.20 7.57
C GLU A 9 -4.45 12.84 6.39
N VAL A 10 -3.26 13.41 6.63
CA VAL A 10 -2.45 14.02 5.56
C VAL A 10 -2.04 12.99 4.52
N GLY A 11 -1.71 11.76 4.95
CA GLY A 11 -1.43 10.65 4.05
C GLY A 11 -2.63 10.25 3.19
N ALA A 12 -3.85 10.30 3.76
CA ALA A 12 -5.07 10.00 3.02
C ALA A 12 -5.36 11.08 1.96
N VAL A 13 -5.22 12.36 2.31
CA VAL A 13 -5.38 13.48 1.36
C VAL A 13 -4.35 13.40 0.22
N LEU A 14 -3.10 13.07 0.54
CA LEU A 14 -2.08 12.84 -0.49
C LEU A 14 -2.47 11.69 -1.42
N GLY A 15 -2.93 10.56 -0.88
CA GLY A 15 -3.39 9.41 -1.65
C GLY A 15 -4.51 9.78 -2.62
N ALA A 16 -5.53 10.50 -2.15
CA ALA A 16 -6.63 10.98 -2.97
C ALA A 16 -6.18 11.94 -4.10
N ASN A 17 -5.25 12.85 -3.80
CA ASN A 17 -4.70 13.76 -4.82
C ASN A 17 -3.90 13.01 -5.90
N LEU A 18 -3.12 11.99 -5.50
CA LEU A 18 -2.37 11.14 -6.42
C LEU A 18 -3.31 10.30 -7.30
N ALA A 19 -4.37 9.74 -6.73
CA ALA A 19 -5.39 9.01 -7.48
C ALA A 19 -6.12 9.92 -8.48
N SER A 20 -6.47 11.15 -8.08
CA SER A 20 -7.06 12.15 -8.97
C SER A 20 -6.14 12.47 -10.15
N LEU A 21 -4.84 12.68 -9.89
CA LEU A 21 -3.85 12.87 -10.95
C LEU A 21 -3.72 11.63 -11.86
N GLY A 22 -3.86 10.43 -11.28
CA GLY A 22 -3.90 9.13 -11.94
C GLY A 22 -4.96 9.01 -13.04
N THR A 23 -6.06 9.78 -12.92
CA THR A 23 -7.13 9.80 -13.94
C THR A 23 -6.69 10.41 -15.28
N GLN A 24 -5.61 11.20 -15.28
CA GLN A 24 -5.09 11.89 -16.47
C GLN A 24 -3.67 11.47 -16.83
N HIS A 25 -2.89 10.97 -15.88
CA HIS A 25 -1.49 10.61 -16.06
C HIS A 25 -1.18 9.28 -15.39
N GLN A 26 -0.20 8.54 -15.91
CA GLN A 26 0.34 7.40 -15.15
C GLN A 26 1.21 7.91 -14.01
N VAL A 27 0.80 7.65 -12.77
CA VAL A 27 1.53 8.03 -11.56
C VAL A 27 2.15 6.78 -10.92
N LEU A 28 3.47 6.79 -10.72
CA LEU A 28 4.19 5.72 -10.03
C LEU A 28 4.69 6.24 -8.69
N VAL A 29 4.30 5.57 -7.60
CA VAL A 29 4.62 5.99 -6.23
C VAL A 29 5.25 4.83 -5.48
N VAL A 30 6.41 5.08 -4.88
CA VAL A 30 7.00 4.21 -3.86
C VAL A 30 6.60 4.80 -2.52
N THR A 31 5.87 4.05 -1.70
CA THR A 31 5.37 4.52 -0.40
C THR A 31 5.40 3.41 0.63
N HIS A 32 5.55 3.81 1.90
CA HIS A 32 5.38 2.94 3.06
C HIS A 32 4.07 3.22 3.82
N LEU A 33 3.29 4.20 3.39
CA LEU A 33 2.05 4.59 4.05
C LEU A 33 0.86 3.80 3.49
N ALA A 34 0.17 3.07 4.36
CA ALA A 34 -1.02 2.29 4.01
C ALA A 34 -2.11 3.18 3.37
N GLN A 35 -2.25 4.42 3.87
CA GLN A 35 -3.23 5.40 3.39
C GLN A 35 -2.99 5.77 1.93
N VAL A 36 -1.72 5.90 1.51
CA VAL A 36 -1.39 6.22 0.12
C VAL A 36 -1.58 4.98 -0.76
N ALA A 37 -1.09 3.81 -0.33
CA ALA A 37 -1.23 2.56 -1.08
C ALA A 37 -2.70 2.14 -1.31
N ALA A 38 -3.59 2.44 -0.37
CA ALA A 38 -5.02 2.14 -0.48
C ALA A 38 -5.71 2.85 -1.66
N HIS A 39 -5.19 4.02 -2.08
CA HIS A 39 -5.75 4.81 -3.18
C HIS A 39 -5.21 4.40 -4.57
N ALA A 40 -4.24 3.48 -4.65
CA ALA A 40 -3.66 3.08 -5.92
C ALA A 40 -4.63 2.22 -6.76
N ASP A 41 -4.62 2.38 -8.08
CA ASP A 41 -5.33 1.49 -9.01
C ASP A 41 -4.70 0.08 -9.05
N ALA A 42 -3.37 0.02 -8.95
CA ALA A 42 -2.59 -1.20 -8.91
C ALA A 42 -1.55 -1.12 -7.80
N GLN A 43 -1.39 -2.20 -7.04
CA GLN A 43 -0.42 -2.29 -5.97
C GLN A 43 0.65 -3.33 -6.30
N VAL A 44 1.91 -2.93 -6.13
CA VAL A 44 3.08 -3.78 -6.32
C VAL A 44 3.86 -3.82 -5.03
N VAL A 45 4.20 -5.03 -4.58
CA VAL A 45 4.98 -5.28 -3.38
C VAL A 45 6.40 -5.63 -3.78
N VAL A 46 7.35 -4.93 -3.15
CA VAL A 46 8.79 -5.15 -3.35
C VAL A 46 9.35 -5.79 -2.10
N GLU A 47 9.85 -7.02 -2.24
CA GLU A 47 10.31 -7.85 -1.12
C GLU A 47 11.78 -8.23 -1.30
N LYS A 48 12.51 -8.28 -0.19
CA LYS A 48 13.89 -8.76 -0.16
C LYS A 48 13.90 -10.24 0.22
N LEU A 49 14.39 -11.09 -0.66
CA LEU A 49 14.66 -12.50 -0.40
C LEU A 49 16.16 -12.69 -0.21
N SER A 50 16.56 -13.04 1.01
CA SER A 50 17.95 -13.30 1.36
C SER A 50 18.17 -14.78 1.68
N SER A 51 19.29 -15.31 1.21
CA SER A 51 19.81 -16.65 1.49
C SER A 51 21.27 -16.54 1.91
N ALA A 52 21.88 -17.64 2.35
CA ALA A 52 23.29 -17.64 2.75
C ALA A 52 24.25 -17.22 1.62
N THR A 53 23.86 -17.38 0.34
CA THR A 53 24.75 -17.16 -0.82
C THR A 53 24.32 -16.01 -1.71
N SER A 54 23.11 -15.47 -1.54
CA SER A 54 22.59 -14.41 -2.42
C SER A 54 21.46 -13.62 -1.75
N THR A 55 21.37 -12.34 -2.10
CA THR A 55 20.22 -11.47 -1.81
C THR A 55 19.61 -11.03 -3.13
N ARG A 56 18.28 -11.20 -3.28
CA ARG A 56 17.54 -10.77 -4.47
C ARG A 56 16.30 -9.95 -4.08
N THR A 57 15.94 -9.02 -4.95
CA THR A 57 14.67 -8.29 -4.86
C THR A 57 13.63 -9.04 -5.70
N VAL A 58 12.46 -9.27 -5.11
CA VAL A 58 11.30 -9.84 -5.78
C VAL A 58 10.20 -8.79 -5.82
N VAL A 59 9.53 -8.72 -6.96
CA VAL A 59 8.44 -7.78 -7.22
C VAL A 59 7.23 -8.61 -7.60
N ARG A 60 6.11 -8.41 -6.89
CA ARG A 60 4.84 -9.08 -7.18
C ARG A 60 3.70 -8.08 -7.15
N ARG A 61 2.69 -8.32 -7.99
CA ARG A 61 1.43 -7.58 -7.89
C ARG A 61 0.63 -8.10 -6.69
N ALA A 62 -0.05 -7.20 -5.99
CA ALA A 62 -0.99 -7.53 -4.93
C ALA A 62 -2.39 -7.07 -5.36
N ASP A 63 -3.29 -8.04 -5.49
CA ASP A 63 -4.71 -7.85 -5.82
C ASP A 63 -5.55 -8.60 -4.79
N GLY A 64 -6.85 -8.35 -4.72
CA GLY A 64 -7.70 -9.19 -3.87
C GLY A 64 -7.39 -9.08 -2.38
N GLU A 65 -7.51 -10.23 -1.73
CA GLU A 65 -7.07 -10.45 -0.36
C GLU A 65 -5.57 -10.23 -0.13
N ASP A 66 -4.71 -10.42 -1.14
CA ASP A 66 -3.27 -10.17 -0.98
C ASP A 66 -2.97 -8.67 -0.83
N ARG A 67 -3.78 -7.83 -1.50
CA ARG A 67 -3.75 -6.39 -1.32
C ARG A 67 -4.17 -6.01 0.11
N ALA A 68 -5.28 -6.58 0.60
CA ALA A 68 -5.75 -6.34 1.96
C ALA A 68 -4.71 -6.76 3.01
N ARG A 69 -4.06 -7.92 2.84
CA ARG A 69 -2.99 -8.39 3.72
C ARG A 69 -1.78 -7.47 3.71
N GLU A 70 -1.38 -6.97 2.55
CA GLU A 70 -0.24 -6.06 2.47
C GLU A 70 -0.55 -4.72 3.14
N VAL A 71 -1.75 -4.16 2.92
CA VAL A 71 -2.18 -2.94 3.61
C VAL A 71 -2.25 -3.17 5.12
N ALA A 72 -2.74 -4.31 5.57
CA ALA A 72 -2.73 -4.68 6.99
C ALA A 72 -1.29 -4.75 7.55
N ARG A 73 -0.37 -5.35 6.79
CA ARG A 73 1.06 -5.40 7.14
C ARG A 73 1.69 -4.01 7.23
N MET A 74 1.31 -3.08 6.35
CA MET A 74 1.75 -1.68 6.42
C MET A 74 1.20 -0.97 7.66
N LEU A 75 -0.02 -1.29 8.10
CA LEU A 75 -0.66 -0.71 9.28
C LEU A 75 -0.10 -1.25 10.61
N SER A 76 0.11 -2.56 10.73
CA SER A 76 0.45 -3.23 12.00
C SER A 76 1.83 -3.89 12.04
N GLY A 77 2.59 -3.84 10.93
CA GLY A 77 3.86 -4.54 10.80
C GLY A 77 3.70 -6.02 10.40
N ALA A 78 4.77 -6.81 10.59
CA ALA A 78 4.85 -8.18 10.07
C ALA A 78 3.83 -9.17 10.69
N ALA A 79 3.23 -8.85 11.83
CA ALA A 79 2.13 -9.61 12.41
C ALA A 79 0.80 -8.94 12.02
N ALA A 80 0.19 -9.42 10.93
CA ALA A 80 -1.16 -9.03 10.58
C ALA A 80 -2.14 -9.78 11.51
N ALA A 81 -2.65 -9.08 12.53
CA ALA A 81 -3.78 -9.56 13.32
C ALA A 81 -5.09 -9.38 12.55
N ASP A 82 -6.13 -10.14 12.87
CA ASP A 82 -7.44 -10.05 12.22
C ASP A 82 -8.00 -8.60 12.25
N THR A 83 -7.76 -7.88 13.34
CA THR A 83 -8.15 -6.47 13.49
C THR A 83 -7.43 -5.54 12.51
N ALA A 84 -6.17 -5.82 12.18
CA ALA A 84 -5.43 -5.05 11.18
C ALA A 84 -5.97 -5.32 9.77
N LEU A 85 -6.42 -6.55 9.50
CA LEU A 85 -7.04 -6.91 8.22
C LEU A 85 -8.42 -6.25 8.05
N GLU A 86 -9.22 -6.20 9.11
CA GLU A 86 -10.48 -5.44 9.13
C GLU A 86 -10.25 -3.96 8.85
N HIS A 87 -9.26 -3.35 9.52
CA HIS A 87 -8.91 -1.95 9.29
C HIS A 87 -8.40 -1.72 7.87
N ALA A 88 -7.60 -2.64 7.32
CA ALA A 88 -7.12 -2.57 5.94
C ALA A 88 -8.26 -2.62 4.92
N ARG A 89 -9.23 -3.53 5.10
CA ARG A 89 -10.41 -3.61 4.23
C ARG A 89 -11.27 -2.34 4.30
N ALA A 90 -11.46 -1.80 5.51
CA ALA A 90 -12.16 -0.53 5.67
C ALA A 90 -11.45 0.62 4.96
N LEU A 91 -10.11 0.69 5.05
CA LEU A 91 -9.29 1.71 4.39
C LEU A 91 -9.37 1.58 2.86
N LEU A 92 -9.25 0.37 2.31
CA LEU A 92 -9.38 0.10 0.88
C LEU A 92 -10.76 0.48 0.35
N SER A 93 -11.81 0.10 1.09
CA SER A 93 -13.19 0.46 0.75
C SER A 93 -13.41 1.97 0.76
N ALA A 94 -12.85 2.69 1.73
CA ALA A 94 -12.97 4.15 1.82
C ALA A 94 -12.20 4.87 0.69
N ALA A 95 -11.08 4.30 0.25
CA ALA A 95 -10.25 4.84 -0.83
C ALA A 95 -10.80 4.55 -2.24
N GLY A 96 -11.90 3.80 -2.37
CA GLY A 96 -12.43 3.36 -3.67
C GLY A 96 -11.62 2.24 -4.34
N GLY A 97 -10.67 1.64 -3.63
CA GLY A 97 -9.92 0.49 -4.12
C GLY A 97 -10.82 -0.74 -4.17
N SER A 98 -10.96 -1.35 -5.35
CA SER A 98 -11.64 -2.65 -5.45
C SER A 98 -10.86 -3.70 -4.65
N VAL A 99 -11.56 -4.41 -3.76
CA VAL A 99 -11.07 -5.62 -3.10
C VAL A 99 -11.21 -6.77 -4.09
#